data_AF-A0A7S4CXY0-F1
#
_entry.id   AF-A0A7S4CXY0-F1
#
_cell.length_a   1.000
_cell.length_b   1.000
_cell.length_c   1.000
_cell.angle_alpha   90.00
_cell.angle_beta   90.00
_cell.angle_gamma   90.00
#
_symmetry.space_group_name_H-M   'P 1'
#
loop_
_entity.id
_entity.type
_entity.pdbx_description
1 polymer ?
#
loop_
_entity_poly.entity_id
_entity_poly.type
_entity_poly.pdbx_seq_one_letter_code
_entity_poly.pdbx_strand_id
1 'polypeptide(L)'
;GVCTGHGTCDWGSNRTGLCECDPGYFRPACDGECLPSAANPCNGHGRCSDGRGGTGVCQCHRSAGTGWWDGPDCYDCAPGYFGPECKGLCPTCSGRGICNAGRFSD
;
A
#
# COMPACT_ATOMS: atom_id res chain seq x y z
N GLY A 1 -25.33 3.41 4.42
CA GLY A 1 -25.11 4.49 5.40
C GLY A 1 -24.44 5.65 4.72
N VAL A 2 -24.56 6.86 5.27
CA VAL A 2 -23.75 8.01 4.85
C VAL A 2 -22.26 7.59 4.96
N CYS A 3 -21.45 7.89 3.93
CA CYS A 3 -20.03 7.48 3.84
C CYS A 3 -19.78 5.97 4.02
N THR A 4 -20.74 5.13 3.61
CA THR A 4 -20.72 3.66 3.65
C THR A 4 -20.43 3.00 5.00
N GLY A 5 -20.34 3.76 6.09
CA GLY A 5 -19.91 3.26 7.41
C GLY A 5 -18.40 3.21 7.61
N HIS A 6 -17.62 3.80 6.70
CA HIS A 6 -16.16 3.88 6.73
C HIS A 6 -15.66 5.33 6.74
N GLY A 7 -16.44 6.20 7.37
CA GLY A 7 -16.14 7.61 7.48
C GLY A 7 -17.24 8.38 8.17
N THR A 8 -16.92 9.61 8.53
CA THR A 8 -17.87 10.57 9.11
C THR A 8 -18.25 11.60 8.06
N CYS A 9 -19.48 12.09 8.12
CA CYS A 9 -19.90 13.16 7.22
C CYS A 9 -19.73 14.51 7.90
N ASP A 10 -19.08 15.44 7.19
CA ASP A 10 -18.95 16.82 7.65
C ASP A 10 -20.32 17.50 7.65
N TRP A 11 -20.91 17.55 8.85
CA TRP A 11 -22.11 18.31 9.19
C TRP A 11 -21.77 19.58 10.01
N GLY A 12 -20.49 19.98 10.05
CA GLY A 12 -20.01 21.15 10.75
C GLY A 12 -20.41 22.48 10.10
N SER A 13 -19.81 23.58 10.54
CA SER A 13 -20.20 24.95 10.15
C SER A 13 -20.17 25.23 8.65
N ASN A 14 -19.44 24.44 7.85
CA ASN A 14 -19.33 24.59 6.41
C ASN A 14 -20.32 23.70 5.62
N ARG A 15 -21.05 22.80 6.30
CA ARG A 15 -22.10 21.89 5.78
C ARG A 15 -21.88 21.40 4.35
N THR A 16 -20.67 20.90 4.09
CA THR A 16 -20.28 20.52 2.74
C THR A 16 -20.93 19.21 2.30
N GLY A 17 -21.41 18.39 3.25
CA GLY A 17 -21.98 17.08 2.97
C GLY A 17 -20.93 16.07 2.48
N LEU A 18 -19.66 16.34 2.78
CA LEU A 18 -18.52 15.55 2.32
C LEU A 18 -18.12 14.51 3.36
N CYS A 19 -17.62 13.38 2.88
CA CYS A 19 -17.10 12.33 3.73
C CYS A 19 -15.63 12.57 4.11
N GLU A 20 -15.35 12.47 5.40
CA GLU A 20 -14.01 12.25 5.95
C GLU A 20 -13.87 10.75 6.18
N CYS A 21 -13.03 10.08 5.38
CA CYS A 21 -12.88 8.63 5.43
C CYS A 21 -12.02 8.20 6.62
N ASP A 22 -12.37 7.05 7.20
CA ASP A 22 -11.52 6.37 8.16
C ASP A 22 -10.18 5.97 7.49
N PRO A 23 -9.08 5.86 8.26
CA PRO A 23 -7.78 5.48 7.71
C PRO A 23 -7.85 4.20 6.88
N GLY A 24 -7.21 4.20 5.72
CA GLY A 24 -7.23 3.05 4.80
C GLY A 24 -8.48 2.93 3.91
N TYR A 25 -9.46 3.83 4.05
CA TYR A 25 -10.58 3.94 3.12
C TYR A 25 -10.44 5.16 2.21
N PHE A 26 -10.94 5.05 0.99
CA PHE A 26 -10.79 6.07 -0.04
C PHE A 26 -12.05 6.24 -0.90
N ARG A 27 -12.00 7.22 -1.82
CA ARG A 27 -13.08 7.70 -2.69
C ARG A 27 -14.06 8.65 -2.00
N PRO A 28 -14.87 9.41 -2.78
CA PRO A 28 -15.80 10.38 -2.22
C PRO A 28 -16.82 9.84 -1.22
N ALA A 29 -17.16 8.55 -1.32
CA ALA A 29 -18.11 7.87 -0.45
C ALA A 29 -17.44 6.98 0.61
N CYS A 30 -16.11 6.90 0.65
CA CYS A 30 -15.35 5.99 1.51
C CYS A 30 -15.65 4.50 1.25
N ASP A 31 -16.02 4.17 0.02
CA ASP A 31 -16.38 2.82 -0.44
C ASP A 31 -15.19 2.04 -1.04
N GLY A 32 -14.04 2.69 -1.22
CA GLY A 32 -12.79 2.03 -1.57
C GLY A 32 -12.00 1.64 -0.32
N GLU A 33 -11.39 0.46 -0.34
CA GLU A 33 -10.50 -0.02 0.73
C GLU A 33 -9.08 -0.24 0.18
N CYS A 34 -8.07 0.28 0.87
CA CYS A 34 -6.68 0.06 0.53
C CYS A 34 -6.32 -1.42 0.60
N LEU A 35 -5.46 -1.88 -0.31
CA LEU A 35 -5.01 -3.27 -0.32
C LEU A 35 -3.93 -3.54 0.74
N PRO A 36 -3.83 -4.77 1.26
CA PRO A 36 -4.84 -5.83 1.15
C PRO A 36 -6.08 -5.56 2.03
N SER A 37 -5.97 -4.68 3.02
CA SER A 37 -7.08 -4.21 3.85
C SER A 37 -6.78 -2.86 4.50
N ALA A 38 -7.82 -2.13 4.93
CA ALA A 38 -7.67 -0.87 5.67
C ALA A 38 -6.97 -1.04 7.03
N ALA A 39 -7.03 -2.23 7.61
CA ALA A 39 -6.35 -2.53 8.88
C ALA A 39 -4.83 -2.70 8.73
N ASN A 40 -4.36 -3.10 7.55
CA ASN A 40 -2.94 -3.26 7.24
C ASN A 40 -2.63 -2.79 5.81
N PRO A 41 -2.81 -1.48 5.53
CA PRO A 41 -2.66 -0.98 4.17
C PRO A 41 -1.22 -1.16 3.69
N CYS A 42 -1.09 -1.54 2.43
CA CYS A 42 0.18 -1.77 1.74
C CYS A 42 1.10 -2.76 2.48
N ASN A 43 0.52 -3.75 3.16
CA ASN A 43 1.21 -4.72 4.02
C ASN A 43 2.14 -4.08 5.08
N GLY A 44 1.92 -2.81 5.45
CA GLY A 44 2.82 -2.05 6.32
C GLY A 44 4.18 -1.70 5.67
N HIS A 45 4.29 -1.88 4.36
CA HIS A 45 5.49 -1.67 3.56
C HIS A 45 5.33 -0.54 2.54
N GLY A 46 4.34 0.32 2.75
CA GLY A 46 4.08 1.46 1.91
C GLY A 46 3.04 2.39 2.53
N ARG A 47 2.72 3.46 1.80
CA ARG A 47 1.64 4.38 2.16
C ARG A 47 0.52 4.28 1.13
N CYS A 48 -0.70 4.06 1.59
CA CYS A 48 -1.86 4.09 0.70
C CYS A 48 -2.26 5.54 0.38
N SER A 49 -2.70 5.77 -0.86
CA SER A 49 -3.43 6.97 -1.25
C SER A 49 -4.89 6.85 -0.77
N ASP A 50 -5.09 7.08 0.52
CA ASP A 50 -6.40 7.01 1.18
C ASP A 50 -7.12 8.37 1.25
N GLY A 51 -8.28 8.39 1.89
CA GLY A 51 -9.13 9.55 2.04
C GLY A 51 -10.02 9.83 0.84
N ARG A 52 -10.83 10.88 0.95
CA ARG A 52 -11.90 11.23 0.00
C ARG A 52 -11.42 11.38 -1.45
N GLY A 53 -10.24 11.97 -1.64
CA GLY A 53 -9.59 12.16 -2.94
C GLY A 53 -8.57 11.07 -3.28
N GLY A 54 -8.45 10.06 -2.42
CA GLY A 54 -7.51 8.96 -2.57
C GLY A 54 -7.87 8.04 -3.73
N THR A 55 -6.87 7.30 -4.20
CA THR A 55 -6.99 6.33 -5.31
C THR A 55 -6.90 4.88 -4.84
N GLY A 56 -6.54 4.64 -3.58
CA GLY A 56 -6.27 3.30 -3.04
C GLY A 56 -4.92 2.72 -3.45
N VAL A 57 -4.13 3.44 -4.27
CA VAL A 57 -2.83 2.97 -4.74
C VAL A 57 -1.81 3.04 -3.62
N CYS A 58 -1.05 1.96 -3.45
CA CYS A 58 0.06 1.88 -2.52
C CYS A 58 1.35 2.45 -3.11
N GLN A 59 1.98 3.36 -2.36
CA GLN A 59 3.33 3.82 -2.62
C GLN A 59 4.31 3.04 -1.73
N CYS A 60 4.94 2.03 -2.32
CA CYS A 60 5.82 1.12 -1.60
C CYS A 60 7.12 1.77 -1.15
N HIS A 61 7.59 1.35 0.02
CA HIS A 61 8.90 1.71 0.54
C HIS A 61 10.01 1.13 -0.34
N ARG A 62 11.01 1.96 -0.65
CA ARG A 62 12.15 1.59 -1.50
C ARG A 62 13.43 2.15 -0.91
N SER A 63 13.88 1.58 0.20
CA SER A 63 15.09 2.03 0.88
C SER A 63 15.81 0.88 1.58
N ALA A 64 17.11 1.05 1.87
CA ALA A 64 17.87 0.05 2.62
C ALA A 64 17.34 -0.16 4.06
N GLY A 65 16.76 0.87 4.68
CA GLY A 65 16.26 0.78 6.06
C GLY A 65 14.92 0.05 6.16
N THR A 66 14.01 0.33 5.23
CA THR A 66 12.64 -0.19 5.24
C THR A 66 12.41 -1.37 4.31
N GLY A 67 13.34 -1.67 3.39
CA GLY A 67 13.21 -2.70 2.36
C GLY A 67 12.86 -2.11 0.99
N TRP A 68 13.09 -2.91 -0.04
CA TRP A 68 12.79 -2.59 -1.43
C TRP A 68 11.54 -3.35 -1.87
N TRP A 69 10.38 -2.74 -1.62
CA TRP A 69 9.07 -3.36 -1.85
C TRP A 69 8.46 -2.94 -3.18
N ASP A 70 7.62 -3.81 -3.73
CA ASP A 70 6.92 -3.65 -4.99
C ASP A 70 5.59 -4.40 -4.99
N GLY A 71 4.85 -4.25 -6.07
CA GLY A 71 3.51 -4.82 -6.23
C GLY A 71 2.39 -3.87 -5.78
N PRO A 72 1.14 -4.20 -6.10
CA PRO A 72 -0.02 -3.33 -5.87
C PRO A 72 -0.31 -3.07 -4.39
N ASP A 73 0.18 -3.95 -3.50
CA ASP A 73 -0.01 -3.91 -2.06
C ASP A 73 1.33 -3.95 -1.28
N CYS A 74 2.46 -3.76 -1.96
CA CYS A 74 3.81 -3.78 -1.38
C CYS A 74 4.17 -5.09 -0.68
N TYR A 75 3.60 -6.21 -1.14
CA TYR A 75 3.95 -7.53 -0.63
C TYR A 75 5.25 -8.08 -1.23
N ASP A 76 5.50 -7.79 -2.51
CA ASP A 76 6.61 -8.37 -3.26
C ASP A 76 7.89 -7.56 -3.10
N CYS A 77 9.03 -8.18 -3.42
CA CYS A 77 10.29 -7.46 -3.52
C CYS A 77 10.43 -6.80 -4.88
N ALA A 78 10.98 -5.59 -4.90
CA ALA A 78 11.37 -4.94 -6.14
C ALA A 78 12.39 -5.80 -6.91
N PRO A 79 12.42 -5.70 -8.25
CA PRO A 79 13.37 -6.45 -9.06
C PRO A 79 14.81 -6.28 -8.58
N GLY A 80 15.53 -7.39 -8.41
CA GLY A 80 16.89 -7.41 -7.89
C GLY A 80 17.00 -7.47 -6.36
N TYR A 81 15.87 -7.53 -5.64
CA TYR A 81 15.84 -7.72 -4.20
C TYR A 81 15.10 -9.01 -3.81
N PHE A 82 15.52 -9.61 -2.70
CA PHE A 82 14.95 -10.84 -2.18
C PHE A 82 14.97 -10.90 -0.65
N GLY A 83 14.29 -11.92 -0.12
CA GLY A 83 14.25 -12.25 1.29
C GLY A 83 13.10 -11.58 2.04
N PRO A 84 12.87 -11.96 3.30
CA PRO A 84 11.64 -11.63 4.02
C PRO A 84 11.46 -10.13 4.31
N GLU A 85 12.50 -9.32 4.15
CA GLU A 85 12.44 -7.85 4.29
C GLU A 85 12.77 -7.12 2.97
N CYS A 86 12.95 -7.84 1.86
CA CYS A 86 13.39 -7.28 0.58
C CYS A 86 14.64 -6.40 0.69
N LYS A 87 15.57 -6.78 1.57
CA LYS A 87 16.86 -6.12 1.77
C LYS A 87 18.02 -6.90 1.14
N GLY A 88 17.83 -8.18 0.84
CA GLY A 88 18.83 -9.00 0.18
C GLY A 88 18.98 -8.54 -1.26
N LEU A 89 20.21 -8.21 -1.69
CA LEU A 89 20.48 -7.88 -3.09
C LEU A 89 20.74 -9.18 -3.85
N CYS A 90 19.94 -9.45 -4.88
CA CYS A 90 20.23 -10.54 -5.80
C CYS A 90 21.66 -10.32 -6.34
N PRO A 91 22.62 -11.23 -6.10
CA PRO A 91 23.91 -11.12 -6.75
C PRO A 91 23.65 -11.12 -8.25
N THR A 92 24.30 -10.21 -8.99
CA THR A 92 24.34 -10.30 -10.45
C THR A 92 25.08 -11.58 -10.78
N CYS A 93 24.37 -12.71 -10.85
CA CYS A 93 24.94 -13.94 -11.36
C CYS A 93 25.40 -13.61 -12.77
N SER A 94 26.71 -13.66 -13.04
CA SER A 94 27.40 -13.25 -14.27
C SER A 94 26.86 -13.91 -15.56
N GLY A 95 25.60 -13.64 -15.92
CA GLY A 95 24.87 -14.13 -17.09
C GLY A 95 24.12 -15.46 -16.96
N ARG A 96 23.97 -16.09 -15.77
CA ARG A 96 23.40 -17.48 -15.67
C ARG A 96 22.51 -17.83 -14.47
N GLY A 97 22.28 -16.94 -13.52
CA GLY A 97 21.44 -17.25 -12.35
C GLY A 97 20.12 -16.49 -12.41
N ILE A 98 19.00 -17.21 -12.30
CA ILE A 98 17.69 -16.61 -12.05
C ILE A 98 17.62 -16.38 -10.54
N CYS A 99 17.70 -15.12 -10.10
CA CYS A 99 17.27 -14.75 -8.77
C CYS A 99 15.77 -14.47 -8.87
N ASN A 100 14.95 -15.31 -8.25
CA ASN A 100 13.53 -15.03 -8.14
C ASN A 100 13.37 -13.84 -7.19
N ALA A 101 12.97 -12.69 -7.72
CA ALA A 101 12.58 -11.56 -6.89
C ALA A 101 11.35 -11.99 -6.07
N GLY A 102 11.46 -11.93 -4.75
CA GLY A 102 10.43 -12.44 -3.87
C GLY A 102 10.86 -12.51 -2.42
N ARG A 103 9.87 -12.59 -1.52
CA ARG A 103 10.13 -12.74 -0.07
C ARG A 103 10.62 -14.13 0.30
N PHE A 104 10.37 -15.13 -0.54
CA PHE A 104 10.71 -16.53 -0.31
C PHE A 104 11.57 -17.05 -1.46
N SER A 105 12.60 -17.81 -1.10
CA SER A 105 13.51 -18.46 -2.02
C SER A 105 12.90 -19.79 -2.49
N ASP A 106 12.18 -19.74 -3.61
CA ASP A 106 11.75 -20.94 -4.33
C ASP A 106 12.71 -21.20 -5.49
#